data_AF-A0A2S3VRZ8-F1
#
_entry.id   AF-A0A2S3VRZ8-F1
#
_cell.length_a   1.000
_cell.length_b   1.000
_cell.length_c   1.000
_cell.angle_alpha   90.00
_cell.angle_beta   90.00
_cell.angle_gamma   90.00
#
_symmetry.space_group_name_H-M   'P 1'
#
loop_
_entity.id
_entity.type
_entity.pdbx_description
1 polymer ?
#
loop_
_entity_poly.entity_id
_entity_poly.type
_entity_poly.pdbx_seq_one_letter_code
_entity_poly.pdbx_strand_id
1 'polypeptide(L)'
;MTPRQSFFACLQRSPPALFEAALWIAVEHDSEVKPQALLADFQALQQRVSGGLPMLPVSELAQPLLRRMNDLGFAQDDFTPLRPQVALLDKVLERRRGQPLTLGLIALELARGLEIPMVGVNFPGHFLLRVPGADHLLDPCGGRRLYPNDCRELLHRQYGPNMKLSAEHLETAEPVQMLQRLSRNLRLLYLSHDDFINALIDADRVLELGNASAADYLARASLYQRLDCPNAERFDLEHALLLSDDPIQRIRLTERLGHLPPNAIVH
;
A
#
# COMPACT_ATOMS: atom_id res chain seq x y z
N MET A 1 -3.73 19.82 13.58
CA MET A 1 -4.24 18.55 13.01
C MET A 1 -3.25 17.46 13.34
N THR A 2 -3.71 16.30 13.76
CA THR A 2 -2.85 15.11 13.92
C THR A 2 -2.40 14.61 12.54
N PRO A 3 -1.32 13.82 12.44
CA PRO A 3 -0.91 13.21 11.17
C PRO A 3 -2.05 12.43 10.49
N ARG A 4 -2.82 11.66 11.27
CA ARG A 4 -4.00 10.92 10.80
C ARG A 4 -5.10 11.83 10.24
N GLN A 5 -5.36 12.97 10.87
CA GLN A 5 -6.32 13.96 10.35
C GLN A 5 -5.83 14.57 9.04
N SER A 6 -4.54 14.91 8.94
CA SER A 6 -3.95 15.43 7.70
C SER A 6 -4.00 14.40 6.58
N PHE A 7 -3.72 13.12 6.88
CA PHE A 7 -3.88 12.00 5.96
C PHE A 7 -5.29 11.93 5.35
N PHE A 8 -6.34 11.97 6.19
CA PHE A 8 -7.72 11.94 5.70
C PHE A 8 -8.12 13.23 4.97
N ALA A 9 -7.60 14.38 5.38
CA ALA A 9 -7.81 15.63 4.67
C ALA A 9 -7.25 15.59 3.24
N CYS A 10 -6.13 14.90 3.00
CA CYS A 10 -5.60 14.67 1.65
C CYS A 10 -6.50 13.78 0.79
N LEU A 11 -7.09 12.74 1.40
CA LEU A 11 -8.02 11.84 0.72
C LEU A 11 -9.35 12.50 0.34
N GLN A 12 -9.79 13.49 1.12
CA GLN A 12 -11.04 14.22 0.86
C GLN A 12 -10.92 15.29 -0.24
N ARG A 13 -9.72 15.55 -0.76
CA ARG A 13 -9.52 16.48 -1.89
C ARG A 13 -10.07 15.89 -3.19
N SER A 14 -10.35 16.76 -4.16
CA SER A 14 -10.78 16.37 -5.51
C SER A 14 -9.82 16.94 -6.56
N PRO A 15 -8.98 16.10 -7.21
CA PRO A 15 -8.76 14.67 -6.92
C PRO A 15 -8.03 14.44 -5.57
N PRO A 16 -8.10 13.22 -5.00
CA PRO A 16 -7.37 12.88 -3.78
C PRO A 16 -5.86 13.05 -3.91
N ALA A 17 -5.24 13.70 -2.92
CA ALA A 17 -3.79 13.93 -2.89
C ALA A 17 -3.04 12.71 -2.35
N LEU A 18 -3.01 11.62 -3.14
CA LEU A 18 -2.47 10.31 -2.75
C LEU A 18 -1.01 10.35 -2.27
N PHE A 19 -0.16 11.06 -2.99
CA PHE A 19 1.26 11.18 -2.64
C PHE A 19 1.45 11.88 -1.30
N GLU A 20 0.75 13.00 -1.09
CA GLU A 20 0.77 13.71 0.19
C GLU A 20 0.18 12.87 1.33
N ALA A 21 -0.90 12.12 1.08
CA ALA A 21 -1.44 11.20 2.07
C ALA A 21 -0.41 10.14 2.47
N ALA A 22 0.34 9.56 1.52
CA ALA A 22 1.41 8.62 1.82
C ALA A 22 2.58 9.26 2.60
N LEU A 23 2.86 10.56 2.43
CA LEU A 23 3.80 11.28 3.29
C LEU A 23 3.26 11.43 4.73
N TRP A 24 1.96 11.67 4.90
CA TRP A 24 1.35 11.71 6.24
C TRP A 24 1.34 10.35 6.94
N ILE A 25 1.30 9.24 6.19
CA ILE A 25 1.57 7.91 6.76
C ILE A 25 2.99 7.86 7.33
N ALA A 26 4.00 8.38 6.62
CA ALA A 26 5.37 8.40 7.12
C ALA A 26 5.52 9.22 8.42
N VAL A 27 4.81 10.35 8.54
CA VAL A 27 4.82 11.20 9.75
C VAL A 27 4.31 10.46 10.99
N GLU A 28 3.41 9.48 10.83
CA GLU A 28 2.93 8.67 11.94
C GLU A 28 3.98 7.73 12.52
N HIS A 29 5.01 7.39 11.74
CA HIS A 29 6.13 6.55 12.17
C HIS A 29 7.39 7.34 12.51
N ASP A 30 7.51 8.56 11.97
CA ASP A 30 8.64 9.45 12.18
C ASP A 30 8.17 10.91 12.19
N SER A 31 8.07 11.49 13.39
CA SER A 31 7.61 12.87 13.57
C SER A 31 8.55 13.93 13.00
N GLU A 32 9.79 13.57 12.63
CA GLU A 32 10.75 14.50 12.01
C GLU A 32 10.47 14.71 10.52
N VAL A 33 9.65 13.86 9.90
CA VAL A 33 9.25 13.97 8.50
C VAL A 33 8.50 15.29 8.27
N LYS A 34 8.92 16.03 7.23
CA LYS A 34 8.34 17.32 6.84
C LYS A 34 7.67 17.19 5.47
N PRO A 35 6.36 16.84 5.39
CA PRO A 35 5.67 16.63 4.11
C PRO A 35 5.79 17.81 3.15
N GLN A 36 5.70 19.05 3.66
CA GLN A 36 5.78 20.24 2.82
C GLN A 36 7.16 20.44 2.17
N ALA A 37 8.23 20.09 2.86
CA ALA A 37 9.58 20.13 2.28
C ALA A 37 9.72 19.07 1.18
N LEU A 38 9.26 17.84 1.45
CA LEU A 38 9.30 16.75 0.47
C LEU A 38 8.46 17.04 -0.77
N LEU A 39 7.29 17.67 -0.62
CA LEU A 39 6.47 18.12 -1.76
C LEU A 39 7.19 19.20 -2.60
N ALA A 40 7.89 20.13 -1.96
CA ALA A 40 8.67 21.14 -2.67
C ALA A 40 9.85 20.50 -3.43
N ASP A 41 10.60 19.60 -2.78
CA ASP A 41 11.70 18.86 -3.39
C ASP A 41 11.23 17.97 -4.56
N PHE A 42 10.00 17.46 -4.46
CA PHE A 42 9.39 16.66 -5.52
C PHE A 42 9.23 17.44 -6.83
N GLN A 43 9.02 18.76 -6.77
CA GLN A 43 8.92 19.60 -7.98
C GLN A 43 10.24 19.58 -8.76
N ALA A 44 11.38 19.61 -8.06
CA ALA A 44 12.70 19.51 -8.69
C ALA A 44 12.92 18.12 -9.30
N LEU A 45 12.43 17.05 -8.65
CA LEU A 45 12.45 15.70 -9.23
C LEU A 45 11.61 15.64 -10.52
N GLN A 46 10.40 16.22 -10.51
CA GLN A 46 9.52 16.26 -11.69
C GLN A 46 10.20 16.96 -12.87
N GLN A 47 10.88 18.10 -12.65
CA GLN A 47 11.64 18.79 -13.69
C GLN A 47 12.77 17.94 -14.27
N ARG A 48 13.52 17.23 -13.40
CA ARG A 48 14.62 16.33 -13.82
C ARG A 48 14.14 15.12 -14.61
N VAL A 49 12.96 14.58 -14.26
CA VAL A 49 12.30 13.51 -15.00
C VAL A 49 11.84 14.05 -16.35
N SER A 50 11.08 15.14 -16.36
CA SER A 50 10.54 15.78 -17.58
C SER A 50 11.63 16.08 -18.62
N GLY A 51 12.74 16.69 -18.21
CA GLY A 51 13.85 17.03 -19.11
C GLY A 51 14.58 15.84 -19.72
N GLY A 52 14.31 14.61 -19.27
CA GLY A 52 14.87 13.38 -19.85
C GLY A 52 13.85 12.50 -20.57
N LEU A 53 12.60 12.95 -20.72
CA LEU A 53 11.59 12.20 -21.46
C LEU A 53 11.73 12.42 -22.98
N PRO A 54 11.42 11.40 -23.80
CA PRO A 54 11.40 11.54 -25.25
C PRO A 54 10.23 12.42 -25.70
N MET A 55 10.32 12.96 -26.92
CA MET A 55 9.23 13.69 -27.56
C MET A 55 8.20 12.72 -28.13
N LEU A 56 7.23 12.31 -27.31
CA LEU A 56 6.13 11.40 -27.66
C LEU A 56 4.79 11.96 -27.13
N PRO A 57 3.65 11.48 -27.65
CA PRO A 57 2.34 11.74 -27.03
C PRO A 57 2.33 11.35 -25.55
N VAL A 58 1.62 12.11 -24.71
CA VAL A 58 1.57 11.87 -23.25
C VAL A 58 1.10 10.46 -22.88
N SER A 59 0.22 9.85 -23.68
CA SER A 59 -0.25 8.47 -23.51
C SER A 59 0.85 7.41 -23.69
N GLU A 60 1.94 7.75 -24.39
CA GLU A 60 3.07 6.85 -24.65
C GLU A 60 4.23 7.04 -23.65
N LEU A 61 4.15 8.06 -22.78
CA LEU A 61 5.23 8.43 -21.86
C LEU A 61 5.27 7.63 -20.57
N ALA A 62 4.27 6.79 -20.26
CA ALA A 62 4.23 6.03 -19.00
C ALA A 62 5.45 5.09 -18.83
N GLN A 63 5.78 4.29 -19.85
CA GLN A 63 6.97 3.44 -19.78
C GLN A 63 8.28 4.25 -19.79
N PRO A 64 8.47 5.26 -20.67
CA PRO A 64 9.60 6.18 -20.59
C PRO A 64 9.79 6.83 -19.22
N LEU A 65 8.71 7.23 -18.55
CA LEU A 65 8.76 7.78 -17.19
C LEU A 65 9.31 6.77 -16.18
N LEU A 66 8.85 5.52 -16.21
CA LEU A 66 9.34 4.47 -15.30
C LEU A 66 10.80 4.12 -15.57
N ARG A 67 11.22 4.09 -16.83
CA ARG A 67 12.64 3.92 -17.20
C ARG A 67 13.49 5.10 -16.74
N ARG A 68 12.98 6.33 -16.89
CA ARG A 68 13.66 7.53 -16.42
C ARG A 68 13.82 7.55 -14.90
N MET A 69 12.82 7.07 -14.16
CA MET A 69 12.95 6.86 -12.72
C MET A 69 14.07 5.86 -12.39
N ASN A 70 14.18 4.76 -13.14
CA ASN A 70 15.27 3.79 -13.00
C ASN A 70 16.64 4.40 -13.30
N ASP A 71 16.77 5.20 -14.35
CA ASP A 71 18.01 5.93 -14.67
C ASP A 71 18.41 6.91 -13.55
N LEU A 72 17.43 7.44 -12.82
CA LEU A 72 17.64 8.27 -11.64
C LEU A 72 17.88 7.44 -10.37
N GLY A 73 17.94 6.11 -10.47
CA GLY A 73 18.28 5.20 -9.37
C GLY A 73 17.09 4.67 -8.58
N PHE A 74 15.84 4.99 -8.95
CA PHE A 74 14.67 4.37 -8.34
C PHE A 74 14.52 2.93 -8.80
N ALA A 75 14.57 2.01 -7.85
CA ALA A 75 14.43 0.59 -8.15
C ALA A 75 13.89 -0.18 -6.94
N GLN A 76 13.41 -1.40 -7.20
CA GLN A 76 12.90 -2.27 -6.15
C GLN A 76 13.98 -2.58 -5.12
N ASP A 77 13.67 -2.45 -3.83
CA ASP A 77 14.53 -2.96 -2.76
C ASP A 77 14.43 -4.50 -2.69
N ASP A 78 15.58 -5.16 -2.76
CA ASP A 78 15.77 -6.61 -2.80
C ASP A 78 16.53 -7.14 -1.57
N PHE A 79 16.81 -6.28 -0.58
CA PHE A 79 17.43 -6.72 0.67
C PHE A 79 16.54 -7.69 1.44
N THR A 80 17.15 -8.76 1.95
CA THR A 80 16.47 -9.75 2.78
C THR A 80 17.11 -9.77 4.18
N PRO A 81 16.35 -9.51 5.27
CA PRO A 81 14.92 -9.17 5.30
C PRO A 81 14.63 -7.72 4.86
N LEU A 82 13.48 -7.51 4.20
CA LEU A 82 12.99 -6.17 3.84
C LEU A 82 12.61 -5.38 5.09
N ARG A 83 13.01 -4.10 5.16
CA ARG A 83 12.71 -3.19 6.29
C ARG A 83 11.52 -2.27 5.97
N PRO A 84 10.78 -1.74 6.96
CA PRO A 84 9.65 -0.83 6.75
C PRO A 84 9.94 0.38 5.83
N GLN A 85 11.19 0.85 5.81
CA GLN A 85 11.67 1.93 4.94
C GLN A 85 11.39 1.74 3.45
N VAL A 86 11.19 0.51 2.97
CA VAL A 86 10.86 0.25 1.55
C VAL A 86 9.41 0.65 1.21
N ALA A 87 8.57 0.81 2.22
CA ALA A 87 7.18 1.21 2.10
C ALA A 87 6.94 2.68 2.51
N LEU A 88 7.81 3.26 3.35
CA LEU A 88 7.74 4.66 3.79
C LEU A 88 8.20 5.62 2.69
N LEU A 89 7.32 6.51 2.24
CA LEU A 89 7.55 7.33 1.06
C LEU A 89 8.73 8.32 1.22
N ASP A 90 8.93 8.89 2.41
CA ASP A 90 10.09 9.75 2.73
C ASP A 90 11.41 8.99 2.55
N LYS A 91 11.51 7.78 3.10
CA LYS A 91 12.71 6.95 3.00
C LYS A 91 12.94 6.44 1.58
N VAL A 92 11.87 6.15 0.83
CA VAL A 92 12.00 5.75 -0.59
C VAL A 92 12.47 6.93 -1.46
N LEU A 93 12.01 8.16 -1.20
CA LEU A 93 12.49 9.35 -1.93
C LEU A 93 13.98 9.60 -1.66
N GLU A 94 14.43 9.42 -0.43
CA GLU A 94 15.83 9.55 -0.03
C GLU A 94 16.71 8.46 -0.63
N ARG A 95 16.37 7.19 -0.38
CA ARG A 95 17.18 6.03 -0.74
C ARG A 95 17.04 5.62 -2.21
N ARG A 96 15.94 6.00 -2.85
CA ARG A 96 15.50 5.53 -4.18
C ARG A 96 15.33 4.00 -4.24
N ARG A 97 15.08 3.36 -3.09
CA ARG A 97 14.85 1.92 -2.96
C ARG A 97 13.52 1.70 -2.26
N GLY A 98 12.58 1.03 -2.92
CA GLY A 98 11.23 0.85 -2.39
C GLY A 98 10.52 -0.40 -2.91
N GLN A 99 9.32 -0.66 -2.39
CA GLN A 99 8.45 -1.71 -2.89
C GLN A 99 7.61 -1.23 -4.09
N PRO A 100 7.01 -2.15 -4.89
CA PRO A 100 6.24 -1.79 -6.09
C PRO A 100 5.19 -0.71 -5.87
N LEU A 101 4.42 -0.78 -4.77
CA LEU A 101 3.39 0.22 -4.48
C LEU A 101 3.97 1.61 -4.22
N THR A 102 5.02 1.73 -3.42
CA THR A 102 5.60 3.04 -3.08
C THR A 102 6.30 3.66 -4.27
N LEU A 103 7.00 2.87 -5.09
CA LEU A 103 7.54 3.31 -6.39
C LEU A 103 6.41 3.72 -7.35
N GLY A 104 5.31 2.97 -7.36
CA GLY A 104 4.12 3.28 -8.13
C GLY A 104 3.47 4.60 -7.72
N LEU A 105 3.39 4.91 -6.42
CA LEU A 105 2.87 6.19 -5.91
C LEU A 105 3.73 7.37 -6.37
N ILE A 106 5.05 7.23 -6.36
CA ILE A 106 5.98 8.24 -6.92
C ILE A 106 5.72 8.41 -8.43
N ALA A 107 5.61 7.31 -9.16
CA ALA A 107 5.36 7.34 -10.60
C ALA A 107 4.02 7.99 -10.94
N LEU A 108 2.96 7.70 -10.19
CA LEU A 108 1.63 8.29 -10.37
C LEU A 108 1.66 9.80 -10.10
N GLU A 109 2.38 10.26 -9.08
CA GLU A 109 2.50 11.69 -8.80
C GLU A 109 3.29 12.43 -9.90
N LEU A 110 4.38 11.83 -10.39
CA LEU A 110 5.12 12.36 -11.55
C LEU A 110 4.24 12.39 -12.80
N ALA A 111 3.51 11.32 -13.08
CA ALA A 111 2.62 11.22 -14.23
C ALA A 111 1.51 12.27 -14.17
N ARG A 112 0.90 12.48 -13.00
CA ARG A 112 -0.09 13.52 -12.76
C ARG A 112 0.46 14.92 -13.06
N GLY A 113 1.67 15.22 -12.58
CA GLY A 113 2.32 16.51 -12.85
C GLY A 113 2.75 16.71 -14.31
N LEU A 114 2.84 15.64 -15.09
CA LEU A 114 3.21 15.64 -16.51
C LEU A 114 2.05 15.31 -17.46
N GLU A 115 0.82 15.29 -16.94
CA GLU A 115 -0.41 15.00 -17.69
C GLU A 115 -0.40 13.64 -18.41
N ILE A 116 0.39 12.68 -17.92
CA ILE A 116 0.43 11.30 -18.41
C ILE A 116 -0.77 10.56 -17.79
N PRO A 117 -1.69 10.00 -18.61
CA PRO A 117 -2.89 9.35 -18.10
C PRO A 117 -2.57 7.96 -17.55
N MET A 118 -1.88 7.90 -16.41
CA MET A 118 -1.46 6.67 -15.76
C MET A 118 -2.29 6.42 -14.50
N VAL A 119 -2.73 5.17 -14.32
CA VAL A 119 -3.52 4.71 -13.18
C VAL A 119 -2.87 3.51 -12.51
N GLY A 120 -3.14 3.33 -11.21
CA GLY A 120 -2.78 2.14 -10.46
C GLY A 120 -3.70 0.97 -10.76
N VAL A 121 -3.20 -0.25 -10.63
CA VAL A 121 -3.94 -1.51 -10.72
C VAL A 121 -3.62 -2.35 -9.50
N ASN A 122 -4.64 -2.72 -8.74
CA ASN A 122 -4.49 -3.41 -7.46
C ASN A 122 -4.32 -4.93 -7.62
N PHE A 123 -3.37 -5.34 -8.46
CA PHE A 123 -3.19 -6.73 -8.84
C PHE A 123 -2.82 -7.63 -7.63
N PRO A 124 -3.34 -8.87 -7.52
CA PRO A 124 -3.01 -9.74 -6.40
C PRO A 124 -1.50 -10.01 -6.30
N GLY A 125 -0.91 -9.77 -5.12
CA GLY A 125 0.52 -9.94 -4.88
C GLY A 125 1.43 -8.85 -5.45
N HIS A 126 1.01 -8.11 -6.48
CA HIS A 126 1.84 -7.08 -7.15
C HIS A 126 1.06 -5.76 -7.33
N PHE A 127 1.66 -4.60 -7.07
CA PHE A 127 1.03 -3.34 -7.50
C PHE A 127 1.53 -3.00 -8.90
N LEU A 128 0.60 -2.73 -9.82
CA LEU A 128 0.91 -2.48 -11.23
C LEU A 128 0.37 -1.12 -11.67
N LEU A 129 0.84 -0.66 -12.82
CA LEU A 129 0.41 0.60 -13.44
C LEU A 129 -0.16 0.33 -14.82
N ARG A 130 -0.99 1.25 -15.32
CA ARG A 130 -1.59 1.15 -16.66
C ARG A 130 -1.87 2.53 -17.24
N VAL A 131 -1.79 2.65 -18.55
CA VAL A 131 -2.45 3.75 -19.30
C VAL A 131 -3.81 3.24 -19.78
N PRO A 132 -4.95 3.90 -19.48
CA PRO A 132 -6.26 3.46 -19.96
C PRO A 132 -6.27 3.29 -21.48
N GLY A 133 -6.77 2.15 -21.95
CA GLY A 133 -6.78 1.77 -23.37
C GLY A 133 -5.53 1.00 -23.84
N ALA A 134 -4.47 0.92 -23.03
CA ALA A 134 -3.32 0.05 -23.33
C ALA A 134 -3.66 -1.44 -23.16
N ASP A 135 -3.04 -2.28 -23.98
CA ASP A 135 -3.15 -3.75 -23.96
C ASP A 135 -2.20 -4.44 -22.97
N HIS A 136 -1.46 -3.65 -22.19
CA HIS A 136 -0.46 -4.11 -21.24
C HIS A 136 -0.53 -3.34 -19.93
N LEU A 137 -0.01 -3.97 -18.88
CA LEU A 137 0.32 -3.33 -17.61
C LEU A 137 1.80 -2.96 -17.58
N LEU A 138 2.17 -2.14 -16.61
CA LEU A 138 3.54 -1.73 -16.35
C LEU A 138 3.94 -2.11 -14.93
N ASP A 139 5.10 -2.71 -14.80
CA ASP A 139 5.78 -2.90 -13.52
C ASP A 139 6.36 -1.55 -13.06
N PRO A 140 5.94 -1.02 -11.89
CA PRO A 140 6.48 0.24 -11.36
C PRO A 140 7.97 0.18 -11.02
N CYS A 141 8.53 -1.02 -10.81
CA CYS A 141 9.93 -1.18 -10.41
C CYS A 141 10.92 -0.95 -11.55
N GLY A 142 10.55 -1.32 -12.78
CA GLY A 142 11.47 -1.32 -13.94
C GLY A 142 10.87 -0.81 -15.25
N GLY A 143 9.57 -0.50 -15.28
CA GLY A 143 8.86 -0.15 -16.52
C GLY A 143 8.70 -1.30 -17.50
N ARG A 144 8.83 -2.56 -17.04
CA ARG A 144 8.56 -3.74 -17.87
C ARG A 144 7.07 -3.76 -18.25
N ARG A 145 6.79 -4.00 -19.53
CA ARG A 145 5.42 -4.28 -20.00
C ARG A 145 5.05 -5.70 -19.60
N LEU A 146 3.86 -5.85 -19.04
CA LEU A 146 3.29 -7.12 -18.62
C LEU A 146 2.01 -7.35 -19.43
N TYR A 147 2.02 -8.41 -20.22
CA TYR A 147 0.89 -8.88 -21.01
C TYR A 147 0.12 -9.95 -20.23
N PRO A 148 -1.04 -10.43 -20.72
CA PRO A 148 -1.86 -11.40 -19.98
C PRO A 148 -1.14 -12.69 -19.57
N ASN A 149 -0.15 -13.15 -20.35
CA ASN A 149 0.69 -14.30 -19.97
C ASN A 149 1.57 -13.98 -18.76
N ASP A 150 2.23 -12.82 -18.74
CA ASP A 150 3.04 -12.37 -17.60
C ASP A 150 2.17 -12.26 -16.34
N CYS A 151 0.96 -11.73 -16.47
CA CYS A 151 0.02 -11.62 -15.35
C CYS A 151 -0.36 -12.99 -14.78
N ARG A 152 -0.60 -13.99 -15.64
CA ARG A 152 -0.83 -15.38 -15.19
C ARG A 152 0.37 -15.93 -14.44
N GLU A 153 1.58 -15.69 -14.92
CA GLU A 153 2.80 -16.12 -14.22
C GLU A 153 2.95 -15.47 -12.84
N LEU A 154 2.65 -14.17 -12.71
CA LEU A 154 2.68 -13.49 -11.41
C LEU A 154 1.71 -14.13 -10.41
N LEU A 155 0.49 -14.47 -10.85
CA LEU A 155 -0.49 -15.17 -10.00
C LEU A 155 -0.02 -16.57 -9.63
N HIS A 156 0.50 -17.33 -10.59
CA HIS A 156 0.98 -18.69 -10.33
C HIS A 156 2.16 -18.71 -9.36
N ARG A 157 3.09 -17.76 -9.46
CA ARG A 157 4.22 -17.65 -8.52
C ARG A 157 3.77 -17.34 -7.10
N GLN A 158 2.74 -16.51 -6.94
CA GLN A 158 2.28 -16.06 -5.62
C GLN A 158 1.27 -17.01 -4.97
N TYR A 159 0.35 -17.57 -5.74
CA TYR A 159 -0.83 -18.30 -5.25
C TYR A 159 -0.93 -19.73 -5.78
N GLY A 160 0.01 -20.16 -6.62
CA GLY A 160 0.03 -21.50 -7.22
C GLY A 160 -0.75 -21.62 -8.54
N PRO A 161 -0.62 -22.76 -9.23
CA PRO A 161 -1.09 -22.95 -10.61
C PRO A 161 -2.62 -22.94 -10.78
N ASN A 162 -3.37 -23.02 -9.68
CA ASN A 162 -4.84 -23.03 -9.72
C ASN A 162 -5.45 -21.63 -9.73
N MET A 163 -4.67 -20.59 -9.41
CA MET A 163 -5.14 -19.20 -9.41
C MET A 163 -5.31 -18.71 -10.84
N LYS A 164 -6.55 -18.43 -11.25
CA LYS A 164 -6.88 -17.94 -12.60
C LYS A 164 -6.86 -16.42 -12.65
N LEU A 165 -6.39 -15.87 -13.77
CA LEU A 165 -6.52 -14.45 -14.06
C LEU A 165 -7.99 -14.11 -14.35
N SER A 166 -8.57 -13.17 -13.60
CA SER A 166 -9.90 -12.61 -13.79
C SER A 166 -9.83 -11.13 -14.19
N ALA A 167 -10.94 -10.57 -14.66
CA ALA A 167 -11.05 -9.14 -14.99
C ALA A 167 -10.90 -8.25 -13.75
N GLU A 168 -11.40 -8.71 -12.60
CA GLU A 168 -11.30 -8.02 -11.30
C GLU A 168 -9.84 -7.73 -10.90
N HIS A 169 -8.91 -8.63 -11.25
CA HIS A 169 -7.49 -8.43 -10.98
C HIS A 169 -6.87 -7.26 -11.77
N LEU A 170 -7.54 -6.80 -12.84
CA LEU A 170 -7.07 -5.76 -13.77
C LEU A 170 -7.80 -4.43 -13.56
N GLU A 171 -8.65 -4.34 -12.54
CA GLU A 171 -9.39 -3.11 -12.23
C GLU A 171 -8.45 -1.99 -11.77
N THR A 172 -8.85 -0.77 -12.12
CA THR A 172 -8.17 0.43 -11.64
C THR A 172 -8.28 0.50 -10.12
N ALA A 173 -7.15 0.72 -9.45
CA ALA A 173 -7.10 0.84 -8.02
C ALA A 173 -7.71 2.17 -7.57
N GLU A 174 -8.67 2.11 -6.65
CA GLU A 174 -9.18 3.30 -6.00
C GLU A 174 -8.16 3.89 -5.01
N PRO A 175 -8.15 5.22 -4.78
CA PRO A 175 -7.23 5.86 -3.86
C PRO A 175 -7.18 5.22 -2.46
N VAL A 176 -8.36 4.92 -1.90
CA VAL A 176 -8.50 4.26 -0.60
C VAL A 176 -7.87 2.86 -0.62
N GLN A 177 -8.08 2.08 -1.68
CA GLN A 177 -7.52 0.73 -1.81
C GLN A 177 -5.98 0.75 -1.83
N MET A 178 -5.38 1.73 -2.52
CA MET A 178 -3.92 1.90 -2.55
C MET A 178 -3.35 2.21 -1.17
N LEU A 179 -3.95 3.12 -0.41
CA LEU A 179 -3.45 3.48 0.92
C LEU A 179 -3.76 2.40 1.98
N GLN A 180 -4.85 1.65 1.83
CA GLN A 180 -5.08 0.44 2.62
C GLN A 180 -4.02 -0.61 2.34
N ARG A 181 -3.69 -0.85 1.07
CA ARG A 181 -2.61 -1.79 0.71
C ARG A 181 -1.26 -1.33 1.26
N LEU A 182 -0.96 -0.03 1.19
CA LEU A 182 0.26 0.53 1.77
C LEU A 182 0.33 0.27 3.27
N SER A 183 -0.76 0.53 3.99
CA SER A 183 -0.87 0.28 5.43
C SER A 183 -0.75 -1.21 5.76
N ARG A 184 -1.40 -2.10 4.99
CA ARG A 184 -1.24 -3.56 5.16
C ARG A 184 0.21 -4.02 4.94
N ASN A 185 0.90 -3.44 3.95
CA ASN A 185 2.32 -3.74 3.70
C ASN A 185 3.20 -3.28 4.87
N LEU A 186 3.02 -2.05 5.35
CA LEU A 186 3.76 -1.52 6.50
C LEU A 186 3.51 -2.37 7.76
N ARG A 187 2.25 -2.71 8.06
CA ARG A 187 1.89 -3.60 9.16
C ARG A 187 2.67 -4.91 9.10
N LEU A 188 2.74 -5.55 7.93
CA LEU A 188 3.48 -6.81 7.75
C LEU A 188 5.00 -6.62 7.92
N LEU A 189 5.55 -5.50 7.43
CA LEU A 189 6.97 -5.17 7.54
C LEU A 189 7.38 -4.86 8.99
N TYR A 190 6.54 -4.17 9.75
CA TYR A 190 6.79 -3.93 11.18
C TYR A 190 6.61 -5.22 12.01
N LEU A 191 5.57 -5.99 11.71
CA LEU A 191 5.32 -7.26 12.38
C LEU A 191 6.47 -8.26 12.17
N SER A 192 7.09 -8.31 10.99
CA SER A 192 8.24 -9.18 10.73
C SER A 192 9.52 -8.76 11.47
N HIS A 193 9.50 -7.62 12.16
CA HIS A 193 10.57 -7.08 12.98
C HIS A 193 10.15 -6.91 14.45
N ASP A 194 9.07 -7.56 14.87
CA ASP A 194 8.50 -7.51 16.22
C ASP A 194 8.14 -6.10 16.72
N ASP A 195 7.93 -5.15 15.79
CA ASP A 195 7.52 -3.79 16.10
C ASP A 195 5.97 -3.70 16.11
N PHE A 196 5.39 -4.23 17.19
CA PHE A 196 3.94 -4.35 17.32
C PHE A 196 3.23 -3.00 17.44
N ILE A 197 3.91 -1.97 17.98
CA ILE A 197 3.34 -0.64 18.12
C ILE A 197 3.19 0.03 16.76
N ASN A 198 4.24 0.05 15.94
CA ASN A 198 4.13 0.60 14.59
C ASN A 198 3.19 -0.22 13.71
N ALA A 199 3.19 -1.55 13.84
CA ALA A 199 2.24 -2.40 13.14
C ALA A 199 0.78 -2.09 13.52
N LEU A 200 0.51 -1.71 14.78
CA LEU A 200 -0.82 -1.33 15.25
C LEU A 200 -1.30 -0.02 14.63
N ILE A 201 -0.43 0.99 14.51
CA ILE A 201 -0.73 2.27 13.84
C ILE A 201 -1.30 2.02 12.43
N ASP A 202 -0.66 1.11 11.68
CA ASP A 202 -1.09 0.74 10.34
C ASP A 202 -2.36 -0.11 10.34
N ALA A 203 -2.50 -1.03 11.30
CA ALA A 203 -3.70 -1.85 11.44
C ALA A 203 -4.94 -1.01 11.72
N ASP A 204 -4.82 0.01 12.58
CA ASP A 204 -5.89 0.99 12.83
C ASP A 204 -6.24 1.76 11.56
N ARG A 205 -5.23 2.22 10.80
CA ARG A 205 -5.47 2.96 9.55
C ARG A 205 -6.26 2.16 8.54
N VAL A 206 -5.98 0.86 8.42
CA VAL A 206 -6.72 -0.03 7.53
C VAL A 206 -8.21 -0.05 7.88
N LEU A 207 -8.56 -0.10 9.17
CA LEU A 207 -9.97 -0.10 9.61
C LEU A 207 -10.63 1.26 9.44
N GLU A 208 -9.93 2.36 9.78
CA GLU A 208 -10.45 3.72 9.63
C GLU A 208 -10.70 4.11 8.16
N LEU A 209 -9.96 3.52 7.22
CA LEU A 209 -10.18 3.68 5.78
C LEU A 209 -11.49 3.03 5.27
N GLY A 210 -12.17 2.23 6.10
CA GLY A 210 -13.45 1.59 5.78
C GLY A 210 -13.33 0.29 4.98
N ASN A 211 -14.44 -0.43 4.81
CA ASN A 211 -14.49 -1.72 4.07
C ASN A 211 -13.45 -2.76 4.53
N ALA A 212 -13.13 -2.78 5.82
CA ALA A 212 -12.20 -3.74 6.37
C ALA A 212 -12.76 -5.16 6.34
N SER A 213 -11.90 -6.12 6.02
CA SER A 213 -12.25 -7.53 5.95
C SER A 213 -12.11 -8.23 7.31
N ALA A 214 -12.68 -9.43 7.45
CA ALA A 214 -12.43 -10.30 8.61
C ALA A 214 -10.92 -10.52 8.86
N ALA A 215 -10.12 -10.59 7.79
CA ALA A 215 -8.67 -10.74 7.89
C ALA A 215 -7.98 -9.49 8.47
N ASP A 216 -8.52 -8.30 8.24
CA ASP A 216 -7.98 -7.06 8.79
C ASP A 216 -8.23 -6.96 10.30
N TYR A 217 -9.44 -7.31 10.75
CA TYR A 217 -9.75 -7.41 12.17
C TYR A 217 -8.90 -8.50 12.85
N LEU A 218 -8.76 -9.67 12.25
CA LEU A 218 -7.90 -10.75 12.78
C LEU A 218 -6.43 -10.33 12.91
N ALA A 219 -5.93 -9.57 11.94
CA ALA A 219 -4.57 -9.05 11.99
C ALA A 219 -4.37 -8.10 13.18
N ARG A 220 -5.33 -7.20 13.44
CA ARG A 220 -5.26 -6.28 14.59
C ARG A 220 -5.52 -6.98 15.92
N ALA A 221 -6.44 -7.92 16.00
CA ALA A 221 -6.63 -8.80 17.17
C ALA A 221 -5.33 -9.50 17.58
N SER A 222 -4.56 -9.98 16.60
CA SER A 222 -3.28 -10.64 16.84
C SER A 222 -2.19 -9.69 17.34
N LEU A 223 -2.27 -8.40 17.00
CA LEU A 223 -1.41 -7.37 17.61
C LEU A 223 -1.85 -7.08 19.05
N TYR A 224 -3.14 -6.94 19.31
CA TYR A 224 -3.65 -6.73 20.68
C TYR A 224 -3.32 -7.91 21.61
N GLN A 225 -3.33 -9.14 21.09
CA GLN A 225 -2.86 -10.30 21.83
C GLN A 225 -1.38 -10.16 22.25
N ARG A 226 -0.52 -9.71 21.33
CA ARG A 226 0.93 -9.52 21.59
C ARG A 226 1.21 -8.36 22.55
N LEU A 227 0.29 -7.41 22.62
CA LEU A 227 0.35 -6.22 23.48
C LEU A 227 -0.42 -6.42 24.80
N ASP A 228 -0.83 -7.65 25.12
CA ASP A 228 -1.59 -7.99 26.33
C ASP A 228 -2.85 -7.12 26.54
N CYS A 229 -3.57 -6.85 25.45
CA CYS A 229 -4.78 -6.04 25.40
C CYS A 229 -6.03 -6.91 25.14
N PRO A 230 -6.46 -7.77 26.09
CA PRO A 230 -7.47 -8.81 25.85
C PRO A 230 -8.86 -8.25 25.49
N ASN A 231 -9.24 -7.09 26.01
CA ASN A 231 -10.52 -6.45 25.68
C ASN A 231 -10.54 -5.96 24.23
N ALA A 232 -9.43 -5.40 23.74
CA ALA A 232 -9.30 -4.94 22.36
C ALA A 232 -9.18 -6.13 21.39
N GLU A 233 -8.46 -7.19 21.78
CA GLU A 233 -8.43 -8.44 21.04
C GLU A 233 -9.85 -9.03 20.90
N ARG A 234 -10.61 -9.14 21.99
CA ARG A 234 -11.98 -9.65 21.98
C ARG A 234 -12.86 -8.87 21.01
N PHE A 235 -12.82 -7.53 21.09
CA PHE A 235 -13.59 -6.66 20.20
C PHE A 235 -13.33 -6.98 18.72
N ASP A 236 -12.06 -7.12 18.33
CA ASP A 236 -11.71 -7.42 16.94
C ASP A 236 -12.07 -8.85 16.53
N LEU A 237 -11.94 -9.83 17.43
CA LEU A 237 -12.36 -11.22 17.15
C LEU A 237 -13.87 -11.34 16.97
N GLU A 238 -14.67 -10.62 17.76
CA GLU A 238 -16.12 -10.56 17.60
C GLU A 238 -16.51 -9.95 16.25
N HIS A 239 -15.85 -8.86 15.84
CA HIS A 239 -16.07 -8.26 14.51
C HIS A 239 -15.64 -9.19 13.37
N ALA A 240 -14.49 -9.85 13.50
CA ALA A 240 -14.06 -10.84 12.52
C ALA A 240 -15.07 -11.99 12.39
N LEU A 241 -15.67 -12.44 13.50
CA LEU A 241 -16.69 -13.49 13.51
C LEU A 241 -17.98 -13.05 12.82
N LEU A 242 -18.38 -11.79 12.96
CA LEU A 242 -19.54 -11.23 12.24
C LEU A 242 -19.31 -11.17 10.73
N LEU A 243 -18.07 -10.94 10.29
CA LEU A 243 -17.69 -10.84 8.88
C LEU A 243 -17.27 -12.17 8.23
N SER A 244 -17.17 -13.25 9.00
CA SER A 244 -16.69 -14.55 8.51
C SER A 244 -17.84 -15.48 8.13
N ASP A 245 -17.89 -15.87 6.85
CA ASP A 245 -18.82 -16.88 6.35
C ASP A 245 -18.24 -18.30 6.34
N ASP A 246 -16.90 -18.46 6.45
CA ASP A 246 -16.24 -19.77 6.49
C ASP A 246 -16.50 -20.49 7.82
N PRO A 247 -17.17 -21.66 7.82
CA PRO A 247 -17.45 -22.41 9.05
C PRO A 247 -16.20 -22.76 9.86
N ILE A 248 -15.08 -23.05 9.19
CA ILE A 248 -13.83 -23.42 9.87
C ILE A 248 -13.24 -22.20 10.58
N GLN A 249 -13.21 -21.05 9.90
CA GLN A 249 -12.79 -19.79 10.51
C GLN A 249 -13.67 -19.42 11.71
N ARG A 250 -15.00 -19.57 11.61
CA ARG A 250 -15.94 -19.27 12.71
C ARG A 250 -15.68 -20.13 13.95
N ILE A 251 -15.40 -21.43 13.78
CA ILE A 251 -15.03 -22.32 14.90
C ILE A 251 -13.75 -21.83 15.56
N ARG A 252 -12.68 -21.57 14.79
CA ARG A 252 -11.39 -21.09 15.33
C ARG A 252 -11.51 -19.76 16.08
N LEU A 253 -12.33 -18.84 15.57
CA LEU A 253 -12.61 -17.56 16.22
C LEU A 253 -13.34 -17.76 17.56
N THR A 254 -14.32 -18.65 17.60
CA THR A 254 -15.10 -18.97 18.81
C THR A 254 -14.22 -19.61 19.87
N GLU A 255 -13.34 -20.54 19.49
CA GLU A 255 -12.35 -21.13 20.38
C GLU A 255 -11.40 -20.07 20.94
N ARG A 256 -10.84 -19.19 20.09
CA ARG A 256 -9.95 -18.11 20.54
C ARG A 256 -10.64 -17.16 21.52
N LEU A 257 -11.88 -16.78 21.25
CA LEU A 257 -12.70 -15.96 22.16
C LEU A 257 -12.94 -16.63 23.52
N GLY A 258 -13.12 -17.95 23.55
CA GLY A 258 -13.33 -18.72 24.77
C GLY A 258 -12.12 -18.75 25.72
N HIS A 259 -10.91 -18.51 25.20
CA HIS A 259 -9.68 -18.45 26.01
C HIS A 259 -9.40 -17.07 26.59
N LEU A 260 -10.10 -16.02 26.13
CA LEU A 260 -9.91 -14.67 26.64
C LEU A 260 -10.63 -14.49 27.98
N PRO A 261 -10.05 -13.72 28.92
CA PRO A 261 -10.72 -13.43 30.18
C PRO A 261 -12.08 -12.77 29.92
N PRO A 262 -13.11 -13.07 30.74
CA PRO A 262 -14.40 -12.41 30.60
C PRO A 262 -14.23 -10.89 30.72
N ASN A 263 -15.08 -10.12 30.05
CA ASN A 263 -15.03 -8.65 30.09
C ASN A 263 -14.97 -8.19 31.55
N ALA A 264 -13.80 -7.74 32.00
CA ALA A 264 -13.70 -6.95 33.20
C ALA A 264 -14.29 -5.60 32.84
N ILE A 265 -15.53 -5.36 33.26
CA ILE A 265 -16.12 -4.02 33.27
C ILE A 265 -15.24 -3.22 34.23
N VAL A 266 -14.26 -2.49 33.69
CA VAL A 266 -13.54 -1.47 34.46
C VAL A 266 -14.54 -0.32 34.60
N HIS A 267 -15.12 -0.21 35.79
CA HIS A 267 -16.02 0.88 36.18
C HIS A 267 -15.33 2.24 36.13
#